data_AF-A0A2P4YIM9-F1
#
_entry.id   AF-A0A2P4YIM9-F1
#
_cell.length_a   1.000
_cell.length_b   1.000
_cell.length_c   1.000
_cell.angle_alpha   90.00
_cell.angle_beta   90.00
_cell.angle_gamma   90.00
#
_symmetry.space_group_name_H-M   'P 1'
#
loop_
_entity.id
_entity.type
_entity.pdbx_description
1 polymer ?
#
loop_
_entity_poly.entity_id
_entity_poly.type
_entity_poly.pdbx_seq_one_letter_code
_entity_poly.pdbx_strand_id
1 'polypeptide(L)'
;MPAKHQWKAAIFFMLFVWTEAGYVELFKDAYFKNKLTKVKDVVVDVCYTFKCDYGKSLDDMITSAKWHDLPEKGDFFGEGDATINFYPDLNCKSRHDKSWLVKTQSTKKLYFPENFQLDRINDAISSFKVITAGGVAGVLRVCASPESTVVGALSNEGSSASVNDTVTYL
;
A
#
# COMPACT_ATOMS: atom_id res chain seq x y z
N MET A 1 38.19 -7.04 56.21
CA MET A 1 36.82 -7.16 55.66
C MET A 1 36.83 -6.64 54.23
N PRO A 2 36.62 -7.45 53.18
CA PRO A 2 36.38 -6.94 51.83
C PRO A 2 34.90 -7.02 51.46
N ALA A 3 34.35 -5.90 50.98
CA ALA A 3 32.97 -5.79 50.51
C ALA A 3 32.83 -6.42 49.11
N LYS A 4 31.97 -7.44 49.00
CA LYS A 4 31.60 -8.08 47.73
C LYS A 4 30.74 -7.11 46.91
N HIS A 5 31.30 -6.55 45.83
CA HIS A 5 30.52 -5.84 44.82
C HIS A 5 29.79 -6.86 43.93
N GLN A 6 28.48 -6.95 44.10
CA GLN A 6 27.57 -7.71 43.24
C GLN A 6 27.17 -6.82 42.06
N TRP A 7 27.61 -7.14 40.86
CA TRP A 7 27.16 -6.47 39.64
C TRP A 7 25.91 -7.20 39.13
N LYS A 8 24.74 -6.61 39.35
CA LYS A 8 23.51 -7.08 38.70
C LYS A 8 23.56 -6.63 37.24
N ALA A 9 23.80 -7.56 36.33
CA ALA A 9 23.65 -7.32 34.91
C ALA A 9 22.16 -7.04 34.60
N ALA A 10 21.84 -5.78 34.29
CA ALA A 10 20.53 -5.42 33.78
C ALA A 10 20.48 -5.83 32.29
N ILE A 11 19.74 -6.89 31.98
CA ILE A 11 19.45 -7.27 30.60
C ILE A 11 18.42 -6.28 30.06
N PHE A 12 18.89 -5.38 29.18
CA PHE A 12 18.03 -4.45 28.46
C PHE A 12 17.38 -5.20 27.29
N PHE A 13 16.13 -5.63 27.45
CA PHE A 13 15.33 -6.21 26.39
C PHE A 13 14.96 -5.09 25.40
N MET A 14 15.82 -4.84 24.41
CA MET A 14 15.51 -3.95 23.30
C MET A 14 14.49 -4.67 22.40
N LEU A 15 13.21 -4.33 22.56
CA LEU A 15 12.16 -4.78 21.66
C LEU A 15 12.42 -4.19 20.28
N PHE A 16 12.96 -5.01 19.37
CA PHE A 16 12.96 -4.70 17.94
C PHE A 16 11.50 -4.73 17.48
N VAL A 17 10.86 -3.58 17.41
CA VAL A 17 9.59 -3.42 16.71
C VAL A 17 9.93 -3.52 15.22
N TRP A 18 9.67 -4.67 14.61
CA TRP A 18 9.56 -4.74 13.15
C TRP A 18 8.36 -3.88 12.76
N THR A 19 8.62 -2.68 12.26
CA THR A 19 7.58 -1.92 11.58
C THR A 19 7.43 -2.56 10.20
N GLU A 20 6.36 -3.31 9.95
CA GLU A 20 6.05 -3.72 8.58
C GLU A 20 5.92 -2.46 7.72
N ALA A 21 6.51 -2.48 6.54
CA ALA A 21 6.40 -1.35 5.62
C ALA A 21 4.96 -1.28 5.09
N GLY A 22 4.40 -0.07 5.08
CA GLY A 22 3.01 0.15 4.70
C GLY A 22 2.67 -0.32 3.29
N TYR A 23 1.42 -0.73 3.09
CA TYR A 23 0.96 -1.29 1.83
C TYR A 23 -0.45 -0.84 1.45
N VAL A 24 -0.76 -0.93 0.15
CA VAL A 24 -2.08 -0.67 -0.41
C VAL A 24 -2.59 -1.90 -1.15
N GLU A 25 -3.82 -2.31 -0.87
CA GLU A 25 -4.52 -3.37 -1.58
C GLU A 25 -5.58 -2.77 -2.50
N LEU A 26 -5.59 -3.22 -3.75
CA LEU A 26 -6.47 -2.74 -4.80
C LEU A 26 -7.40 -3.87 -5.24
N PHE A 27 -8.66 -3.55 -5.48
CA PHE A 27 -9.72 -4.52 -5.72
C PHE A 27 -10.52 -4.17 -6.96
N LYS A 28 -10.89 -5.19 -7.72
CA LYS A 28 -11.67 -5.07 -8.95
C LYS A 28 -13.13 -4.74 -8.68
N ASP A 29 -13.66 -5.17 -7.54
CA ASP A 29 -15.06 -4.99 -7.20
C ASP A 29 -15.21 -4.19 -5.89
N ALA A 30 -16.41 -3.67 -5.69
CA ALA A 30 -16.78 -2.97 -4.46
C ALA A 30 -16.71 -3.90 -3.24
N TYR A 31 -16.56 -3.28 -2.07
CA TYR A 31 -16.47 -3.91 -0.76
C TYR A 31 -15.29 -4.89 -0.66
N PHE A 32 -14.16 -4.51 -1.25
CA PHE A 32 -12.88 -5.23 -1.16
C PHE A 32 -12.92 -6.65 -1.73
N LYS A 33 -13.69 -6.86 -2.80
CA LYS A 33 -13.83 -8.15 -3.49
C LYS A 33 -12.93 -8.23 -4.72
N ASN A 34 -12.48 -9.44 -5.05
CA ASN A 34 -11.64 -9.71 -6.22
C ASN A 34 -10.38 -8.85 -6.24
N LYS A 35 -9.45 -9.16 -5.33
CA LYS A 35 -8.17 -8.47 -5.19
C LYS A 35 -7.40 -8.48 -6.52
N LEU A 36 -6.95 -7.31 -6.96
CA LEU A 36 -6.12 -7.14 -8.15
C LEU A 36 -4.64 -7.26 -7.82
N THR A 37 -4.19 -6.56 -6.77
CA THR A 37 -2.78 -6.55 -6.36
C THR A 37 -2.63 -6.01 -4.94
N LYS A 38 -1.44 -6.24 -4.34
CA LYS A 38 -0.97 -5.59 -3.12
C LYS A 38 0.33 -4.86 -3.43
N VAL A 39 0.30 -3.53 -3.40
CA VAL A 39 1.50 -2.70 -3.52
C VAL A 39 2.17 -2.65 -2.15
N LYS A 40 3.28 -3.37 -1.99
CA LYS A 40 4.08 -3.42 -0.77
C LYS A 40 5.09 -2.27 -0.74
N ASP A 41 5.64 -2.01 0.45
CA ASP A 41 6.73 -1.06 0.67
C ASP A 41 6.43 0.32 0.06
N VAL A 42 5.23 0.83 0.33
CA VAL A 42 4.73 2.07 -0.27
C VAL A 42 5.58 3.26 0.19
N VAL A 43 6.24 3.88 -0.78
CA VAL A 43 7.03 5.08 -0.62
C VAL A 43 6.11 6.30 -0.76
N VAL A 44 6.17 7.18 0.22
CA VAL A 44 5.39 8.41 0.23
C VAL A 44 5.85 9.39 -0.84
N ASP A 45 4.93 10.24 -1.28
CA ASP A 45 5.09 11.25 -2.32
C ASP A 45 5.58 10.71 -3.68
N VAL A 46 5.65 9.39 -3.85
CA VAL A 46 5.84 8.69 -5.13
C VAL A 46 4.48 8.39 -5.76
N CYS A 47 4.39 8.63 -7.07
CA CYS A 47 3.20 8.27 -7.82
C CYS A 47 3.27 6.84 -8.34
N TYR A 48 2.27 6.03 -8.01
CA TYR A 48 2.13 4.67 -8.52
C TYR A 48 1.13 4.68 -9.68
N THR A 49 1.57 4.36 -10.90
CA THR A 49 0.73 4.34 -12.09
C THR A 49 0.47 2.91 -12.58
N PHE A 50 -0.74 2.66 -13.09
CA PHE A 50 -1.25 1.32 -13.36
C PHE A 50 -1.17 0.86 -14.82
N LYS A 51 -0.81 1.79 -15.72
CA LYS A 51 -0.63 1.47 -17.13
C LYS A 51 0.74 0.85 -17.36
N CYS A 52 0.72 -0.30 -18.01
CA CYS A 52 1.91 -1.09 -18.29
C CYS A 52 2.04 -1.38 -19.77
N ASP A 53 3.26 -1.19 -20.30
CA ASP A 53 3.60 -1.53 -21.68
C ASP A 53 3.81 -3.05 -21.85
N TYR A 54 4.19 -3.73 -20.74
CA TYR A 54 4.41 -5.17 -20.65
C TYR A 54 3.76 -5.71 -19.38
N GLY A 55 3.14 -6.88 -19.46
CA GLY A 55 2.35 -7.45 -18.37
C GLY A 55 0.89 -6.96 -18.38
N LYS A 56 0.11 -7.39 -17.38
CA LYS A 56 -1.31 -7.04 -17.29
C LYS A 56 -1.46 -5.66 -16.66
N SER A 57 -1.98 -4.72 -17.45
CA SER A 57 -2.36 -3.39 -16.99
C SER A 57 -3.49 -3.48 -15.94
N LEU A 58 -3.43 -2.62 -14.93
CA LEU A 58 -4.49 -2.44 -13.91
C LEU A 58 -5.26 -1.13 -14.11
N ASP A 59 -4.88 -0.36 -15.13
CA ASP A 59 -5.51 0.89 -15.57
C ASP A 59 -7.03 0.69 -15.70
N ASP A 60 -7.82 1.59 -15.08
CA ASP A 60 -9.28 1.61 -15.16
C ASP A 60 -9.99 0.37 -14.56
N MET A 61 -9.32 -0.42 -13.71
CA MET A 61 -9.89 -1.65 -13.14
C MET A 61 -10.32 -1.56 -11.67
N ILE A 62 -9.98 -0.47 -10.98
CA ILE A 62 -10.04 -0.41 -9.51
C ILE A 62 -11.37 0.16 -9.05
N THR A 63 -12.08 -0.57 -8.19
CA THR A 63 -13.40 -0.20 -7.64
C THR A 63 -13.40 -0.03 -6.12
N SER A 64 -12.44 -0.63 -5.41
CA SER A 64 -12.23 -0.35 -3.98
C SER A 64 -10.77 -0.52 -3.58
N ALA A 65 -10.38 0.10 -2.46
CA ALA A 65 -9.02 0.03 -1.96
C ALA A 65 -8.97 0.11 -0.43
N LYS A 66 -7.97 -0.52 0.17
CA LYS A 66 -7.64 -0.35 1.59
C LYS A 66 -6.14 -0.39 1.79
N TRP A 67 -5.67 0.11 2.93
CA TRP A 67 -4.24 0.19 3.23
C TRP A 67 -3.98 -0.07 4.70
N HIS A 68 -2.73 -0.40 5.00
CA HIS A 68 -2.26 -0.65 6.35
C HIS A 68 -0.84 -0.14 6.50
N ASP A 69 -0.48 0.19 7.74
CA ASP A 69 0.86 0.60 8.17
C ASP A 69 1.47 1.74 7.32
N LEU A 70 0.63 2.50 6.65
CA LEU A 70 1.03 3.73 5.97
C LEU A 70 1.24 4.83 7.03
N PRO A 71 2.16 5.79 6.80
CA PRO A 71 2.40 6.88 7.72
C PRO A 71 1.15 7.76 7.82
N GLU A 72 0.62 7.92 9.03
CA GLU A 72 -0.62 8.68 9.26
C GLU A 72 -0.41 10.19 9.36
N LYS A 73 0.85 10.63 9.50
CA LYS A 73 1.24 12.02 9.67
C LYS A 73 2.06 12.51 8.48
N GLY A 74 1.88 13.78 8.15
CA GLY A 74 2.62 14.45 7.09
C GLY A 74 2.63 15.97 7.30
N ASP A 75 3.65 16.61 6.78
CA ASP A 75 3.91 18.05 6.94
C ASP A 75 3.25 18.92 5.86
N PHE A 76 2.75 18.31 4.77
CA PHE A 76 2.24 19.03 3.58
C PHE A 76 1.05 19.95 3.89
N PHE A 77 0.18 19.52 4.81
CA PHE A 77 -0.99 20.29 5.22
C PHE A 77 -0.80 20.98 6.59
N GLY A 78 0.45 21.20 7.05
CA GLY A 78 0.79 21.63 8.43
C GLY A 78 1.16 20.43 9.29
N GLU A 79 1.00 20.48 10.63
CA GLU A 79 1.03 19.27 11.52
C GLU A 79 -0.16 18.32 11.21
N GLY A 80 -0.30 17.96 9.95
CA GLY A 80 -1.49 17.41 9.34
C GLY A 80 -1.47 15.89 9.29
N ASP A 81 -2.63 15.35 8.95
CA ASP A 81 -2.77 13.94 8.66
C ASP A 81 -2.33 13.69 7.21
N ALA A 82 -1.57 12.62 6.99
CA ALA A 82 -1.24 12.16 5.65
C ALA A 82 -2.50 11.73 4.90
N THR A 83 -2.49 11.91 3.58
CA THR A 83 -3.59 11.49 2.72
C THR A 83 -3.13 10.46 1.70
N ILE A 84 -4.04 9.62 1.25
CA ILE A 84 -3.87 8.82 0.04
C ILE A 84 -4.84 9.33 -1.01
N ASN A 85 -4.32 9.61 -2.19
CA ASN A 85 -5.06 10.18 -3.30
C ASN A 85 -5.11 9.18 -4.46
N PHE A 86 -6.29 9.01 -5.04
CA PHE A 86 -6.52 8.23 -6.24
C PHE A 86 -6.89 9.15 -7.40
N TYR A 87 -6.23 8.95 -8.54
CA TYR A 87 -6.32 9.82 -9.70
C TYR A 87 -6.91 9.06 -10.90
N PRO A 88 -7.83 9.68 -11.65
CA PRO A 88 -8.31 9.10 -12.90
C PRO A 88 -7.30 9.22 -14.05
N ASP A 89 -6.21 9.96 -13.83
CA ASP A 89 -5.17 10.19 -14.83
C ASP A 89 -3.87 9.49 -14.45
N LEU A 90 -3.04 9.24 -15.45
CA LEU A 90 -1.70 8.68 -15.26
C LEU A 90 -0.79 9.65 -14.52
N ASN A 91 0.17 9.08 -13.79
CA ASN A 91 1.27 9.81 -13.15
C ASN A 91 0.83 10.92 -12.17
N CYS A 92 -0.35 10.80 -11.56
CA CYS A 92 -0.84 11.69 -10.49
C CYS A 92 -0.88 13.17 -10.89
N LYS A 93 -1.24 13.45 -12.16
CA LYS A 93 -1.14 14.81 -12.75
C LYS A 93 -2.42 15.66 -12.64
N SER A 94 -3.59 15.06 -12.44
CA SER A 94 -4.85 15.80 -12.52
C SER A 94 -5.36 16.31 -11.17
N ARG A 95 -6.33 17.23 -11.24
CA ARG A 95 -7.07 17.78 -10.10
C ARG A 95 -8.43 17.12 -9.87
N HIS A 96 -8.70 16.02 -10.57
CA HIS A 96 -9.94 15.25 -10.45
C HIS A 96 -9.78 14.08 -9.46
N ASP A 97 -8.76 14.13 -8.64
CA ASP A 97 -8.47 13.13 -7.64
C ASP A 97 -9.45 13.15 -6.48
N LYS A 98 -9.45 12.04 -5.76
CA LYS A 98 -10.16 11.88 -4.50
C LYS A 98 -9.17 11.48 -3.43
N SER A 99 -9.37 12.03 -2.25
CA SER A 99 -8.42 11.89 -1.14
C SER A 99 -9.11 11.26 0.07
N TRP A 100 -8.40 10.36 0.73
CA TRP A 100 -8.78 9.78 2.00
C TRP A 100 -7.67 10.00 3.01
N LEU A 101 -8.02 10.10 4.30
CA LEU A 101 -7.03 10.19 5.36
C LEU A 101 -6.38 8.83 5.59
N VAL A 102 -5.05 8.79 5.72
CA VAL A 102 -4.33 7.54 6.01
C VAL A 102 -4.67 7.03 7.41
N LYS A 103 -4.88 7.94 8.37
CA LYS A 103 -5.23 7.63 9.78
C LYS A 103 -6.49 6.79 9.98
N THR A 104 -7.25 6.53 8.92
CA THR A 104 -8.39 5.62 8.93
C THR A 104 -8.03 4.22 9.40
N GLN A 105 -6.76 3.81 9.37
CA GLN A 105 -6.27 2.54 9.94
C GLN A 105 -6.20 2.52 11.49
N SER A 106 -6.05 3.68 12.15
CA SER A 106 -6.01 3.80 13.62
C SER A 106 -7.38 4.02 14.28
N THR A 107 -8.46 4.16 13.49
CA THR A 107 -9.80 4.40 14.01
C THR A 107 -10.57 3.09 14.22
N LYS A 108 -11.37 2.99 15.31
CA LYS A 108 -12.23 1.81 15.56
C LYS A 108 -13.21 1.49 14.42
N LYS A 109 -13.57 2.51 13.64
CA LYS A 109 -14.34 2.39 12.41
C LYS A 109 -13.43 2.82 11.27
N LEU A 110 -13.01 1.86 10.44
CA LEU A 110 -12.17 2.11 9.28
C LEU A 110 -13.02 2.78 8.19
N TYR A 111 -12.45 3.76 7.48
CA TYR A 111 -13.15 4.53 6.44
C TYR A 111 -12.42 4.45 5.08
N PHE A 112 -12.06 3.23 4.70
CA PHE A 112 -11.51 2.97 3.38
C PHE A 112 -12.57 3.18 2.29
N PRO A 113 -12.18 3.54 1.06
CA PRO A 113 -13.09 3.59 -0.08
C PRO A 113 -13.56 2.19 -0.46
N GLU A 114 -14.69 1.78 0.10
CA GLU A 114 -15.33 0.49 -0.21
C GLU A 114 -16.01 0.49 -1.58
N ASN A 115 -16.32 1.65 -2.16
CA ASN A 115 -16.94 1.73 -3.48
C ASN A 115 -16.67 3.09 -4.15
N PHE A 116 -15.71 3.14 -5.05
CA PHE A 116 -15.34 4.35 -5.79
C PHE A 116 -16.45 4.86 -6.73
N GLN A 117 -17.53 4.09 -6.98
CA GLN A 117 -18.68 4.60 -7.75
C GLN A 117 -19.38 5.75 -7.02
N LEU A 118 -19.38 5.73 -5.68
CA LEU A 118 -19.95 6.81 -4.86
C LEU A 118 -19.19 8.12 -5.05
N ASP A 119 -17.91 8.03 -5.37
CA ASP A 119 -17.01 9.17 -5.61
C ASP A 119 -16.87 9.54 -7.10
N ARG A 120 -17.55 8.80 -7.99
CA ARG A 120 -17.54 8.98 -9.45
C ARG A 120 -16.16 8.80 -10.11
N ILE A 121 -15.30 7.99 -9.50
CA ILE A 121 -13.98 7.64 -10.06
C ILE A 121 -13.81 6.13 -10.29
N ASN A 122 -14.90 5.36 -10.20
CA ASN A 122 -14.88 3.93 -10.47
C ASN A 122 -14.43 3.62 -11.90
N ASP A 123 -13.67 2.53 -12.07
CA ASP A 123 -13.21 2.03 -13.37
C ASP A 123 -12.52 3.12 -14.22
N ALA A 124 -11.93 4.10 -13.56
CA ALA A 124 -11.23 5.23 -14.18
C ALA A 124 -9.88 5.48 -13.52
N ILE A 125 -9.56 4.77 -12.43
CA ILE A 125 -8.34 5.03 -11.64
C ILE A 125 -7.12 4.52 -12.42
N SER A 126 -6.20 5.45 -12.67
CA SER A 126 -4.95 5.21 -13.41
C SER A 126 -3.70 5.40 -12.55
N SER A 127 -3.81 6.04 -11.39
CA SER A 127 -2.70 6.14 -10.43
C SER A 127 -3.13 6.45 -9.00
N PHE A 128 -2.23 6.24 -8.04
CA PHE A 128 -2.40 6.71 -6.66
C PHE A 128 -1.08 7.26 -6.08
N LYS A 129 -1.20 8.05 -5.01
CA LYS A 129 -0.07 8.58 -4.25
C LYS A 129 -0.45 8.74 -2.78
N VAL A 130 0.46 8.38 -1.87
CA VAL A 130 0.38 8.76 -0.46
C VAL A 130 1.12 10.07 -0.29
N ILE A 131 0.48 11.09 0.26
CA ILE A 131 1.04 12.45 0.39
C ILE A 131 1.40 12.70 1.85
N THR A 132 2.67 13.00 2.09
CA THR A 132 3.15 13.42 3.42
C THR A 132 3.78 14.78 3.39
N ALA A 133 4.73 15.05 2.50
CA ALA A 133 5.42 16.35 2.40
C ALA A 133 4.99 17.18 1.18
N GLY A 134 4.35 16.54 0.18
CA GLY A 134 3.92 17.18 -1.06
C GLY A 134 4.91 17.03 -2.20
N GLY A 135 4.41 17.18 -3.43
CA GLY A 135 5.18 17.01 -4.67
C GLY A 135 5.05 15.61 -5.28
N VAL A 136 5.93 15.30 -6.23
CA VAL A 136 6.09 13.97 -6.82
C VAL A 136 7.57 13.63 -6.79
N ALA A 137 7.98 12.75 -5.87
CA ALA A 137 9.36 12.30 -5.69
C ALA A 137 9.80 11.30 -6.78
N GLY A 138 8.85 10.73 -7.51
CA GLY A 138 9.10 9.80 -8.61
C GLY A 138 7.81 9.17 -9.12
N VAL A 139 7.92 8.35 -10.16
CA VAL A 139 6.83 7.54 -10.70
C VAL A 139 7.25 6.08 -10.71
N LEU A 140 6.44 5.21 -10.12
CA LEU A 140 6.59 3.75 -10.16
C LEU A 140 5.41 3.13 -10.91
N ARG A 141 5.68 2.07 -11.69
CA ARG A 141 4.63 1.32 -12.39
C ARG A 141 4.21 0.10 -11.57
N VAL A 142 2.91 -0.12 -11.48
CA VAL A 142 2.31 -1.29 -10.83
C VAL A 142 1.53 -2.07 -11.87
N CYS A 143 2.06 -3.22 -12.26
CA CYS A 143 1.41 -4.15 -13.17
C CYS A 143 0.85 -5.33 -12.36
N ALA A 144 -0.22 -5.95 -12.84
CA ALA A 144 -0.60 -7.25 -12.29
C ALA A 144 0.49 -8.26 -12.64
N SER A 145 0.97 -8.98 -11.62
CA SER A 145 1.72 -10.21 -11.85
C SER A 145 0.76 -11.22 -12.53
N PRO A 146 1.21 -12.01 -13.52
CA PRO A 146 0.41 -13.12 -13.99
C PRO A 146 0.19 -14.06 -12.80
N GLU A 147 -1.05 -14.15 -12.31
CA GLU A 147 -1.41 -15.17 -11.33
C GLU A 147 -1.04 -16.54 -11.90
N SER A 148 -0.25 -17.30 -11.15
CA SER A 148 -0.09 -18.73 -11.37
C SER A 148 -1.48 -19.36 -11.29
N THR A 149 -2.05 -19.70 -12.45
CA THR A 149 -3.23 -20.54 -12.55
C THR A 149 -2.86 -21.89 -11.95
N VAL A 150 -3.20 -22.11 -10.68
CA VAL A 150 -3.25 -23.45 -10.10
C VAL A 150 -4.40 -24.18 -10.77
N VAL A 151 -4.12 -24.77 -11.94
CA VAL A 151 -4.93 -25.86 -12.47
C VAL A 151 -4.73 -27.02 -11.51
N GLY A 152 -5.74 -27.29 -10.70
CA GLY A 152 -5.77 -28.46 -9.83
C GLY A 152 -5.66 -29.74 -10.67
N ALA A 153 -4.52 -30.41 -10.57
CA ALA A 153 -4.40 -31.85 -10.74
C ALA A 153 -3.42 -32.37 -9.67
N LEU A 154 -3.90 -33.34 -8.89
CA LEU A 154 -3.27 -33.90 -7.70
C LEU A 154 -1.84 -34.43 -7.94
N SER A 155 -0.91 -34.12 -7.03
CA SER A 155 -0.11 -35.10 -6.29
C SER A 155 0.89 -34.42 -5.33
N ASN A 156 1.11 -35.07 -4.19
CA ASN A 156 1.93 -34.64 -3.05
C ASN A 156 3.33 -34.12 -3.46
N GLU A 157 3.78 -33.02 -2.84
CA GLU A 157 4.76 -32.99 -1.75
C GLU A 157 5.09 -31.52 -1.41
N GLY A 158 5.37 -31.26 -0.14
CA GLY A 158 5.39 -29.91 0.42
C GLY A 158 6.49 -29.01 -0.15
N SER A 159 6.19 -27.72 -0.31
CA SER A 159 7.18 -26.66 -0.21
C SER A 159 6.48 -25.33 0.00
N SER A 160 6.78 -24.69 1.14
CA SER A 160 6.45 -23.30 1.43
C SER A 160 7.29 -22.39 0.53
N ALA A 161 6.66 -21.67 -0.40
CA ALA A 161 7.33 -20.63 -1.18
C ALA A 161 6.60 -19.30 -1.02
N SER A 162 7.25 -18.37 -0.33
CA SER A 162 6.91 -16.95 -0.27
C SER A 162 7.04 -16.34 -1.68
N VAL A 163 5.94 -15.81 -2.22
CA VAL A 163 5.96 -15.15 -3.54
C VAL A 163 6.23 -13.65 -3.35
N ASN A 164 7.36 -13.20 -3.89
CA ASN A 164 7.76 -11.80 -3.98
C ASN A 164 7.15 -11.18 -5.24
N ASP A 165 6.34 -10.13 -5.08
CA ASP A 165 5.87 -9.29 -6.19
C ASP A 165 6.96 -8.25 -6.52
N THR A 166 7.48 -8.30 -7.75
CA THR A 166 8.52 -7.38 -8.24
C THR A 166 7.94 -6.02 -8.62
N VAL A 167 8.34 -4.98 -7.89
CA VAL A 167 8.26 -3.58 -8.34
C VAL A 167 9.43 -3.34 -9.31
N THR A 168 9.14 -2.92 -10.54
CA THR A 168 10.18 -2.60 -11.52
C THR A 168 10.59 -1.14 -11.37
N TYR A 169 11.83 -0.91 -10.97
CA TYR A 169 12.46 0.41 -10.93
C TYR A 169 12.93 0.80 -12.36
N LEU A 170 12.69 2.04 -12.77
CA LEU A 170 13.30 2.68 -13.95
C LEU A 170 14.26 3.77 -13.50
#